data_AF-T1B8Q1-F1
#
_entry.id   AF-T1B8Q1-F1
#
_cell.length_a   1.000
_cell.length_b   1.000
_cell.length_c   1.000
_cell.angle_alpha   90.00
_cell.angle_beta   90.00
_cell.angle_gamma   90.00
#
_symmetry.space_group_name_H-M   'P 1'
#
loop_
_entity.id
_entity.type
_entity.pdbx_description
1 polymer ?
#
loop_
_entity_poly.entity_id
_entity_poly.type
_entity_poly.pdbx_seq_one_letter_code
_entity_poly.pdbx_strand_id
1 'polypeptide(L)'
;MKAMQIDFEAFAKIASPIFTLIAGAIIKRYTEGRPRLLSFLGHVSAFTLQDEQKTVVYTHAVVVRNAGRMAAKNVRLGHMSLPLNVRVEPQVDHTINRREDGTGEIVIPVLVPREQVTVSYLYFPPLTW
;
A
#
# COMPACT_ATOMS: atom_id res chain seq x y z
N MET A 1 -36.04 24.28 -49.07
CA MET A 1 -35.40 23.96 -47.77
C MET A 1 -33.91 24.26 -47.88
N LYS A 2 -33.42 25.33 -47.23
CA LYS A 2 -31.98 25.60 -47.16
C LYS A 2 -31.36 24.53 -46.26
N ALA A 3 -30.46 23.71 -46.80
CA ALA A 3 -29.63 22.85 -45.98
C ALA A 3 -28.86 23.74 -45.00
N MET A 4 -29.01 23.49 -43.70
CA MET A 4 -28.22 24.15 -42.67
C MET A 4 -26.75 23.84 -42.95
N GLN A 5 -26.01 24.81 -43.51
CA GLN A 5 -24.58 24.67 -43.69
C GLN A 5 -23.96 24.82 -42.31
N ILE A 6 -23.58 23.70 -41.71
CA ILE A 6 -22.86 23.69 -40.46
C ILE A 6 -21.53 24.40 -40.72
N ASP A 7 -21.35 25.57 -40.08
CA ASP A 7 -20.07 26.25 -40.05
C ASP A 7 -19.11 25.40 -39.22
N PHE A 8 -18.33 24.59 -39.94
CA PHE A 8 -17.37 23.68 -39.36
C PHE A 8 -16.30 24.41 -38.55
N GLU A 9 -15.99 25.66 -38.90
CA GLU A 9 -15.03 26.49 -38.17
C GLU A 9 -15.60 26.94 -36.82
N ALA A 10 -16.84 27.41 -36.79
CA ALA A 10 -17.54 27.73 -35.55
C ALA A 10 -17.72 26.49 -34.66
N PHE A 11 -18.08 25.34 -35.26
CA PHE A 11 -18.17 24.07 -34.53
C PHE A 11 -16.83 23.65 -33.93
N ALA A 12 -15.74 23.71 -34.70
CA ALA A 12 -14.40 23.36 -34.23
C ALA A 12 -13.90 24.28 -33.11
N LYS A 13 -14.16 25.60 -33.19
CA LYS A 13 -13.82 26.57 -32.15
C LYS A 13 -14.52 26.30 -30.82
N ILE A 14 -15.75 25.78 -30.84
CA ILE A 14 -16.49 25.40 -29.63
C ILE A 14 -16.09 24.01 -29.13
N ALA A 15 -15.92 23.05 -30.04
CA ALA A 15 -15.67 21.66 -29.69
C ALA A 15 -14.23 21.41 -29.22
N SER A 16 -13.24 22.09 -29.80
CA SER A 16 -11.82 21.90 -29.48
C SER A 16 -11.47 22.06 -27.99
N PRO A 17 -11.86 23.12 -27.26
CA PRO A 17 -11.54 23.24 -25.83
C PRO A 17 -12.20 22.13 -25.00
N ILE A 18 -13.41 21.68 -25.38
CA ILE A 18 -14.11 20.58 -24.71
C ILE A 18 -13.32 19.27 -24.90
N PHE A 19 -12.93 18.96 -26.13
CA PHE A 19 -12.12 17.78 -26.42
C PHE A 19 -10.76 17.82 -25.74
N THR A 20 -10.08 18.97 -25.72
CA THR A 20 -8.81 19.14 -25.00
C THR A 20 -8.97 18.91 -23.50
N LEU A 21 -10.04 19.43 -22.89
CA LEU A 21 -10.31 19.24 -21.47
C LEU A 21 -10.60 17.77 -21.14
N ILE A 22 -11.40 17.10 -21.97
CA ILE A 22 -11.69 15.67 -21.81
C ILE A 22 -10.41 14.84 -21.96
N ALA A 23 -9.63 15.08 -23.03
CA ALA A 23 -8.38 14.37 -23.28
C ALA A 23 -7.37 14.57 -22.14
N GLY A 24 -7.21 15.81 -21.66
CA GLY A 24 -6.36 16.13 -20.52
C GLY A 24 -6.80 15.44 -19.23
N ALA A 25 -8.11 15.41 -18.96
CA ALA A 25 -8.66 14.72 -17.80
C ALA A 25 -8.44 13.20 -17.86
N ILE A 26 -8.60 12.60 -19.06
CA ILE A 26 -8.32 11.18 -19.28
C ILE A 26 -6.83 10.91 -19.03
N ILE A 27 -5.94 11.63 -19.70
CA ILE A 27 -4.48 11.44 -19.54
C ILE A 27 -4.10 11.54 -18.06
N LYS A 28 -4.54 12.60 -17.37
CA LYS A 28 -4.27 12.81 -15.94
C LYS A 28 -4.76 11.65 -15.07
N ARG A 29 -5.97 11.14 -15.32
CA ARG A 29 -6.53 10.02 -14.57
C ARG A 29 -5.73 8.74 -14.77
N TYR A 30 -5.20 8.51 -15.97
CA TYR A 30 -4.41 7.32 -16.28
C TYR A 30 -2.95 7.42 -15.83
N THR A 31 -2.34 8.61 -15.82
CA THR A 31 -0.92 8.80 -15.47
C THR A 31 -0.68 9.18 -14.00
N GLU A 32 -1.60 9.90 -13.37
CA GLU A 32 -1.37 10.48 -12.03
C GLU A 32 -2.24 9.87 -10.92
N GLY A 33 -3.25 9.08 -11.26
CA GLY A 33 -4.36 8.77 -10.36
C GLY A 33 -4.39 7.35 -9.79
N ARG A 34 -3.27 6.76 -9.36
CA ARG A 34 -3.30 5.40 -8.78
C ARG A 34 -2.44 5.24 -7.51
N PRO A 35 -2.95 4.53 -6.48
CA PRO A 35 -2.11 3.99 -5.42
C PRO A 35 -1.22 2.88 -5.99
N ARG A 36 -0.01 2.72 -5.44
CA ARG A 36 0.91 1.64 -5.83
C ARG A 36 1.57 1.10 -4.58
N LEU A 37 1.04 -0.01 -4.07
CA LEU A 37 1.59 -0.68 -2.89
C LEU A 37 2.78 -1.56 -3.29
N LEU A 38 3.85 -1.45 -2.52
CA LEU A 38 5.02 -2.30 -2.57
C LEU A 38 5.17 -2.95 -1.18
N SER A 39 5.51 -4.23 -1.16
CA SER A 39 5.85 -4.96 0.06
C SER A 39 7.15 -5.71 -0.17
N PHE A 40 8.09 -5.58 0.75
CA PHE A 40 9.39 -6.25 0.66
C PHE A 40 10.00 -6.46 2.04
N LEU A 41 10.92 -7.41 2.16
CA LEU A 41 11.65 -7.64 3.40
C LEU A 41 12.68 -6.54 3.61
N GLY A 42 12.59 -5.86 4.74
CA GLY A 42 13.61 -4.91 5.18
C GLY A 42 14.77 -5.60 5.90
N HIS A 43 14.49 -6.69 6.62
CA HIS A 43 15.47 -7.41 7.41
C HIS A 43 14.94 -8.80 7.82
N VAL A 44 15.85 -9.77 8.00
CA VAL A 44 15.60 -11.06 8.65
C VAL A 44 16.85 -11.41 9.46
N SER A 45 16.70 -11.80 10.72
CA SER A 45 17.81 -12.23 11.56
C SER A 45 17.37 -13.14 12.71
N ALA A 46 18.37 -13.76 13.33
CA ALA A 46 18.26 -14.49 14.57
C ALA A 46 19.26 -13.95 15.58
N PHE A 47 18.84 -13.85 16.83
CA PHE A 47 19.67 -13.41 17.95
C PHE A 47 19.70 -14.52 18.99
N THR A 48 20.87 -14.74 19.61
CA THR A 48 20.97 -15.51 20.85
C THR A 48 21.11 -14.52 21.99
N LEU A 49 20.14 -14.49 22.89
CA LEU A 49 20.16 -13.61 24.04
C LEU A 49 21.32 -13.99 24.97
N GLN A 50 21.86 -12.99 25.67
CA GLN A 50 22.94 -13.20 26.64
C GLN A 50 22.38 -13.51 28.04
N ASP A 51 21.21 -14.13 28.11
CA ASP A 51 20.64 -14.67 29.34
C ASP A 51 21.27 -16.02 29.71
N GLU A 52 20.88 -16.57 30.86
CA GLU A 52 21.38 -17.86 31.36
C GLU A 52 21.02 -19.02 30.42
N GLN A 53 19.88 -18.91 29.74
CA GLN A 53 19.32 -19.96 28.88
C GLN A 53 19.79 -19.90 27.43
N LYS A 54 20.54 -18.86 27.05
CA LYS A 54 20.93 -18.58 25.66
C LYS A 54 19.72 -18.64 24.71
N THR A 55 18.64 -17.96 25.09
CA THR A 55 17.39 -18.02 24.34
C THR A 55 17.58 -17.52 22.90
N VAL A 56 17.14 -18.32 21.93
CA VAL A 56 17.16 -17.95 20.52
C VAL A 56 15.88 -17.19 20.17
N VAL A 57 16.04 -16.04 19.53
CA VAL A 57 14.97 -15.17 19.08
C VAL A 57 15.11 -14.94 17.59
N TYR A 58 14.01 -15.03 16.87
CA TYR A 58 13.94 -14.70 15.47
C TYR A 58 13.22 -13.36 15.27
N THR A 59 13.64 -12.63 14.25
CA THR A 59 12.99 -11.39 13.86
C THR A 59 13.05 -11.21 12.35
N HIS A 60 12.02 -10.58 11.81
CA HIS A 60 12.03 -10.05 10.47
C HIS A 60 11.25 -8.74 10.43
N ALA A 61 11.42 -8.00 9.35
CA ALA A 61 10.69 -6.77 9.08
C ALA A 61 10.16 -6.76 7.66
N VAL A 62 8.88 -6.43 7.49
CA VAL A 62 8.25 -6.20 6.20
C VAL A 62 8.00 -4.71 6.04
N VAL A 63 8.54 -4.13 4.99
CA VAL A 63 8.30 -2.75 4.61
C VAL A 63 7.11 -2.70 3.67
N VAL A 64 6.08 -1.94 4.04
CA VAL A 64 4.91 -1.66 3.20
C VAL A 64 4.95 -0.19 2.80
N ARG A 65 4.97 0.08 1.50
CA ARG A 65 5.10 1.43 0.96
C ARG A 65 4.05 1.70 -0.10
N ASN A 66 3.42 2.86 -0.04
CA ASN A 66 2.65 3.39 -1.16
C ASN A 66 3.57 4.23 -2.07
N ALA A 67 4.15 3.63 -3.11
CA ALA A 67 4.93 4.34 -4.12
C ALA A 67 4.06 5.12 -5.14
N GLY A 68 2.74 5.09 -4.99
CA GLY A 68 1.79 5.74 -5.89
C GLY A 68 1.63 7.23 -5.61
N ARG A 69 0.75 7.86 -6.39
CA ARG A 69 0.40 9.30 -6.29
C ARG A 69 -0.95 9.54 -5.60
N MET A 70 -1.68 8.48 -5.26
CA MET A 70 -2.93 8.54 -4.50
C MET A 70 -2.83 7.68 -3.24
N ALA A 71 -3.60 8.04 -2.21
CA ALA A 71 -3.68 7.27 -0.97
C ALA A 71 -4.19 5.85 -1.24
N ALA A 72 -3.51 4.85 -0.69
CA ALA A 72 -3.98 3.49 -0.65
C ALA A 72 -4.92 3.34 0.54
N LYS A 73 -6.08 2.71 0.33
CA LYS A 73 -7.08 2.49 1.38
C LYS A 73 -7.20 1.00 1.66
N ASN A 74 -7.50 0.64 2.90
CA ASN A 74 -7.67 -0.76 3.33
C ASN A 74 -6.44 -1.61 2.96
N VAL A 75 -5.25 -1.15 3.35
CA VAL A 75 -4.00 -1.87 3.09
C VAL A 75 -3.94 -3.04 4.05
N ARG A 76 -3.88 -4.26 3.52
CA ARG A 76 -3.91 -5.50 4.30
C ARG A 76 -2.61 -6.26 4.09
N LEU A 77 -1.88 -6.47 5.18
CA LEU A 77 -0.70 -7.33 5.21
C LEU A 77 -1.12 -8.64 5.86
N GLY A 78 -1.31 -9.68 5.04
CA GLY A 78 -1.76 -11.01 5.50
C GLY A 78 -0.59 -11.94 5.82
N HIS A 79 -0.83 -12.83 6.78
CA HIS A 79 0.15 -13.77 7.32
C HIS A 79 -0.45 -15.17 7.40
N MET A 80 0.29 -16.16 6.90
CA MET A 80 -0.03 -17.58 7.15
C MET A 80 0.27 -17.96 8.60
N SER A 81 1.24 -17.29 9.23
CA SER A 81 1.57 -17.40 10.63
C SER A 81 1.91 -15.99 11.13
N LEU A 82 1.07 -15.41 12.00
CA LEU A 82 1.26 -14.06 12.52
C LEU A 82 1.94 -14.10 13.90
N PRO A 83 3.22 -13.68 14.02
CA PRO A 83 3.89 -13.57 15.31
C PRO A 83 3.11 -12.75 16.33
N LEU A 84 3.22 -13.12 17.61
CA LEU A 84 2.55 -12.42 18.69
C LEU A 84 3.08 -10.99 18.84
N ASN A 85 4.41 -10.83 18.85
CA ASN A 85 5.06 -9.54 19.02
C ASN A 85 5.22 -8.87 17.66
N VAL A 86 4.45 -7.80 17.46
CA VAL A 86 4.42 -6.99 16.23
C VAL A 86 4.62 -5.53 16.61
N ARG A 87 5.45 -4.83 15.84
CA ARG A 87 5.60 -3.38 15.94
C ARG A 87 5.52 -2.74 14.57
N VAL A 88 4.68 -1.71 14.44
CA VAL A 88 4.53 -0.90 13.23
C VAL A 88 5.23 0.44 13.46
N GLU A 89 6.16 0.80 12.57
CA GLU A 89 6.95 2.03 12.68
C GLU A 89 7.01 2.76 11.31
N PRO A 90 6.74 4.08 11.22
CA PRO A 90 6.24 4.93 12.30
C PRO A 90 4.85 4.49 12.80
N GLN A 91 4.48 4.93 14.00
CA GLN A 91 3.17 4.65 14.58
C GLN A 91 2.07 5.26 13.69
N VAL A 92 1.28 4.40 13.05
CA VAL A 92 0.09 4.76 12.27
C VAL A 92 -1.13 4.07 12.84
N ASP A 93 -2.32 4.55 12.48
CA ASP A 93 -3.55 3.84 12.80
C ASP A 93 -3.58 2.47 12.10
N HIS A 94 -3.83 1.41 12.87
CA HIS A 94 -3.86 0.04 12.38
C HIS A 94 -4.66 -0.88 13.29
N THR A 95 -5.13 -1.99 12.73
CA THR A 95 -5.78 -3.07 13.48
C THR A 95 -5.07 -4.38 13.18
N ILE A 96 -4.92 -5.24 14.19
CA ILE A 96 -4.36 -6.58 14.04
C ILE A 96 -5.45 -7.62 14.26
N ASN A 97 -5.89 -8.25 13.17
CA ASN A 97 -6.91 -9.28 13.19
C ASN A 97 -6.23 -10.66 13.26
N ARG A 98 -6.21 -11.27 14.44
CA ARG A 98 -5.68 -12.63 14.64
C ARG A 98 -6.80 -13.66 14.57
N ARG A 99 -6.52 -14.81 13.98
CA ARG A 99 -7.41 -15.98 13.98
C ARG A 99 -6.89 -17.05 14.92
N GLU A 100 -7.78 -17.93 15.35
CA GLU A 100 -7.46 -19.04 16.26
C GLU A 100 -6.46 -20.05 15.65
N ASP A 101 -6.41 -20.14 14.32
CA ASP A 101 -5.50 -20.99 13.56
C ASP A 101 -4.07 -20.43 13.42
N GLY A 102 -3.79 -19.27 14.03
CA GLY A 102 -2.49 -18.58 13.96
C GLY A 102 -2.29 -17.73 12.70
N THR A 103 -3.22 -17.77 11.74
CA THR A 103 -3.23 -16.83 10.61
C THR A 103 -3.71 -15.46 11.08
N GLY A 104 -3.40 -14.43 10.30
CA GLY A 104 -3.89 -13.10 10.63
C GLY A 104 -3.56 -12.06 9.60
N GLU A 105 -3.95 -10.84 9.89
CA GLU A 105 -3.63 -9.70 9.06
C GLU A 105 -3.47 -8.42 9.89
N ILE A 106 -2.67 -7.52 9.35
CA ILE A 106 -2.52 -6.16 9.84
C ILE A 106 -3.18 -5.24 8.81
N VAL A 107 -4.17 -4.47 9.27
CA VAL A 107 -4.97 -3.58 8.44
C VAL A 107 -4.59 -2.14 8.75
N ILE A 108 -4.14 -1.42 7.72
CA ILE A 108 -3.83 0.00 7.78
C ILE A 108 -4.91 0.72 6.96
N PRO A 109 -5.80 1.52 7.60
CA PRO A 109 -6.95 2.10 6.91
C PRO A 109 -6.58 2.97 5.72
N VAL A 110 -5.52 3.77 5.86
CA VAL A 110 -5.01 4.66 4.81
C VAL A 110 -3.49 4.73 4.88
N LEU A 111 -2.83 4.60 3.73
CA LEU A 111 -1.41 4.89 3.54
C LEU A 111 -1.26 5.96 2.46
N VAL A 112 -0.82 7.17 2.85
CA VAL A 112 -0.79 8.34 1.96
C VAL A 112 0.28 8.18 0.86
N PRO A 113 0.24 8.98 -0.23
CA PRO A 113 1.25 8.87 -1.29
C PRO A 113 2.67 8.99 -0.74
N ARG A 114 3.55 8.08 -1.17
CA ARG A 114 4.96 7.98 -0.80
C ARG A 114 5.24 7.62 0.67
N GLU A 115 4.20 7.41 1.47
CA GLU A 115 4.34 6.93 2.84
C GLU A 115 4.81 5.48 2.88
N GLN A 116 5.57 5.17 3.92
CA GLN A 116 6.11 3.86 4.19
C GLN A 116 5.96 3.55 5.67
N VAL A 117 5.62 2.30 5.95
CA VAL A 117 5.63 1.71 7.29
C VAL A 117 6.46 0.44 7.28
N THR A 118 7.18 0.20 8.37
CA THR A 118 7.93 -1.01 8.61
C THR A 118 7.21 -1.78 9.71
N VAL A 119 6.81 -3.00 9.39
CA VAL A 119 6.22 -3.92 10.37
C VAL A 119 7.30 -4.91 10.78
N SER A 120 7.75 -4.81 12.02
CA SER A 120 8.77 -5.66 12.62
C SER A 120 8.12 -6.71 13.52
N TYR A 121 8.66 -7.92 13.48
CA TYR A 121 8.16 -9.07 14.22
C TYR A 121 9.25 -9.65 15.10
N LEU A 122 8.85 -10.17 16.26
CA LEU A 122 9.72 -10.91 17.17
C LEU A 122 9.03 -12.20 17.62
N TYR A 123 9.71 -13.32 17.47
CA TYR A 123 9.17 -14.64 17.80
C TYR A 123 10.29 -15.61 18.20
N PHE A 124 9.90 -16.73 18.79
CA PHE A 124 10.79 -17.75 19.33
C PHE A 124 10.59 -19.07 18.58
N PRO A 125 11.63 -19.93 18.49
CA PRO A 125 11.47 -21.29 17.99
C PRO A 125 10.37 -22.07 18.74
N PRO A 126 9.71 -23.05 18.08
CA PRO A 126 9.94 -23.51 16.71
C PRO A 126 9.23 -22.65 15.65
N LEU A 127 8.63 -21.51 16.03
CA LEU A 127 7.86 -20.70 15.10
C LEU A 127 8.74 -20.16 13.97
N THR A 128 8.33 -20.43 12.75
CA THR A 128 8.80 -19.80 11.52
C THR A 128 7.61 -19.13 10.84
N TRP A 129 7.83 -17.97 10.23
CA TRP A 129 6.79 -17.07 9.72
C TRP A 129 6.61 -17.21 8.21
#